data_AF-A0A534KYP4-F1
#
_entry.id   AF-A0A534KYP4-F1
#
_cell.length_a   1.000
_cell.length_b   1.000
_cell.length_c   1.000
_cell.angle_alpha   90.00
_cell.angle_beta   90.00
_cell.angle_gamma   90.00
#
_symmetry.space_group_name_H-M   'P 1'
#
loop_
_entity.id
_entity.type
_entity.pdbx_description
1 polymer ?
#
loop_
_entity_poly.entity_id
_entity_poly.type
_entity_poly.pdbx_seq_one_letter_code
_entity_poly.pdbx_strand_id
1 'polypeptide(L)'
;MAPRRNEPTNPGFAQWIPLARQVVRTSLRLGWKDVFTIYTYPPTIPLAEALALEARRVGSDTHLTLMTDDLWFTSMQELSTKWLSTASPAEHAIARAETAHIYLGGPADARRMRDIPAEKFEANSLGGDRQHEPRRRRRVRD
;
A
#
# COMPACT_ATOMS: atom_id res chain seq x y z
N MET A 1 -35.32 16.17 6.87
CA MET A 1 -33.99 16.76 6.59
C MET A 1 -33.25 15.81 5.67
N ALA A 2 -33.10 16.14 4.39
CA ALA A 2 -32.42 15.26 3.44
C ALA A 2 -30.92 15.19 3.79
N PRO A 3 -30.27 14.01 3.74
CA PRO A 3 -28.82 13.94 3.94
C PRO A 3 -28.13 14.79 2.87
N ARG A 4 -27.13 15.60 3.28
CA ARG A 4 -26.31 16.37 2.32
C ARG A 4 -25.66 15.35 1.38
N ARG A 5 -25.89 15.48 0.07
CA ARG A 5 -25.59 14.49 -0.98
C ARG A 5 -24.13 13.99 -1.06
N ASN A 6 -23.19 14.51 -0.26
CA ASN A 6 -21.75 14.27 -0.42
C ASN A 6 -21.02 13.83 0.87
N GLU A 7 -21.72 13.53 1.97
CA GLU A 7 -21.03 13.02 3.16
C GLU A 7 -20.72 11.51 3.01
N PRO A 8 -19.47 11.09 3.27
CA PRO A 8 -19.14 9.67 3.24
C PRO A 8 -19.98 8.91 4.26
N THR A 9 -20.58 7.80 3.82
CA THR A 9 -21.44 6.98 4.67
C THR A 9 -20.66 6.16 5.69
N ASN A 10 -19.35 5.97 5.48
CA ASN A 10 -18.47 5.25 6.39
C ASN A 10 -17.73 6.25 7.33
N PRO A 11 -18.07 6.29 8.63
CA PRO A 11 -17.40 7.19 9.59
C PRO A 11 -15.91 6.88 9.74
N GLY A 12 -15.52 5.61 9.58
CA GLY A 12 -14.14 5.17 9.63
C GLY A 12 -13.28 5.75 8.51
N PHE A 13 -13.87 6.01 7.34
CA PHE A 13 -13.23 6.68 6.20
C PHE A 13 -13.21 8.20 6.39
N ALA A 14 -14.35 8.79 6.80
CA ALA A 14 -14.50 10.25 6.86
C ALA A 14 -13.51 10.92 7.83
N GLN A 15 -13.21 10.27 8.96
CA GLN A 15 -12.24 10.76 9.95
C GLN A 15 -10.81 10.91 9.39
N TRP A 16 -10.45 10.16 8.35
CA TRP A 16 -9.10 10.19 7.77
C TRP A 16 -8.90 11.26 6.71
N ILE A 17 -9.97 11.90 6.22
CA ILE A 17 -9.91 12.92 5.16
C ILE A 17 -8.92 14.07 5.50
N PRO A 18 -8.91 14.64 6.72
CA PRO A 18 -7.96 15.70 7.06
C PRO A 18 -6.49 15.25 6.95
N LEU A 19 -6.16 14.06 7.45
CA LEU A 19 -4.82 13.49 7.36
C LEU A 19 -4.45 13.18 5.90
N ALA A 20 -5.36 12.53 5.17
CA ALA A 20 -5.16 12.20 3.77
C ALA A 20 -4.85 13.45 2.93
N ARG A 21 -5.54 14.57 3.19
CA ARG A 21 -5.28 15.85 2.53
C ARG A 21 -3.87 16.35 2.80
N GLN A 22 -3.42 16.31 4.06
CA GLN A 22 -2.07 16.73 4.44
C GLN A 22 -1.01 15.85 3.76
N VAL A 23 -1.18 14.52 3.81
CA VAL A 23 -0.25 13.58 3.17
C VAL A 23 -0.16 13.83 1.67
N VAL A 24 -1.29 13.89 0.97
CA VAL A 24 -1.35 14.05 -0.49
C VAL A 24 -0.80 15.41 -0.92
N ARG A 25 -1.25 16.51 -0.31
CA ARG A 25 -0.96 17.86 -0.79
C ARG A 25 0.32 18.46 -0.24
N THR A 26 0.71 18.07 0.97
CA THR A 26 1.85 18.70 1.68
C THR A 26 3.06 17.77 1.71
N SER A 27 2.88 16.52 2.11
CA SER A 27 4.00 15.57 2.27
C SER A 27 4.46 15.01 0.94
N LEU A 28 3.54 14.45 0.15
CA LEU A 28 3.84 13.83 -1.15
C LEU A 28 3.74 14.81 -2.31
N ARG A 29 3.03 15.93 -2.11
CA ARG A 29 2.81 16.99 -3.11
C ARG A 29 2.34 16.42 -4.46
N LEU A 30 1.41 15.47 -4.42
CA LEU A 30 0.90 14.81 -5.61
C LEU A 30 0.16 15.82 -6.50
N GLY A 31 0.25 15.61 -7.81
CA GLY A 31 -0.48 16.39 -8.79
C GLY A 31 -0.91 15.59 -10.01
N TRP A 32 -1.23 16.32 -11.08
CA TRP A 32 -1.66 15.74 -12.35
C TRP A 32 -0.63 14.73 -12.89
N LYS A 33 -1.12 13.55 -13.30
CA LYS A 33 -0.33 12.44 -13.86
C LYS A 33 0.63 11.73 -12.88
N ASP A 34 0.64 12.09 -11.60
CA ASP A 34 1.29 11.24 -10.62
C ASP A 34 0.53 9.92 -10.49
N VAL A 35 1.26 8.81 -10.38
CA VAL A 35 0.72 7.46 -10.17
C VAL A 35 1.01 7.09 -8.72
N PHE A 36 -0.01 7.13 -7.88
CA PHE A 36 0.10 6.90 -6.45
C PHE A 36 -0.31 5.48 -6.08
N THR A 37 0.63 4.71 -5.57
CA THR A 37 0.41 3.34 -5.12
C THR A 37 0.24 3.30 -3.59
N ILE A 38 -0.74 2.52 -3.14
CA ILE A 38 -1.07 2.38 -1.72
C ILE A 38 -1.14 0.90 -1.41
N TYR A 39 -0.25 0.42 -0.56
CA TYR A 39 -0.34 -0.93 -0.01
C TYR A 39 -1.14 -0.89 1.30
N THR A 40 -2.12 -1.77 1.48
CA THR A 40 -3.02 -1.74 2.65
C THR A 40 -3.36 -3.14 3.17
N TYR A 41 -3.74 -3.19 4.45
CA TYR A 41 -4.29 -4.36 5.14
C TYR A 41 -5.70 -4.03 5.63
N PRO A 42 -6.55 -5.03 5.96
CA PRO A 42 -7.92 -4.79 6.40
C PRO A 42 -8.09 -3.67 7.46
N PRO A 43 -7.22 -3.56 8.49
CA PRO A 43 -7.35 -2.49 9.49
C PRO A 43 -7.09 -1.07 8.96
N THR A 44 -6.35 -0.93 7.85
CA THR A 44 -5.92 0.35 7.29
C THR A 44 -6.67 0.76 6.03
N ILE A 45 -7.61 -0.06 5.54
CA ILE A 45 -8.44 0.25 4.37
C ILE A 45 -9.08 1.64 4.45
N PRO A 46 -9.70 2.07 5.57
CA PRO A 46 -10.36 3.38 5.59
C PRO A 46 -9.41 4.56 5.35
N LEU A 47 -8.14 4.45 5.80
CA LEU A 47 -7.11 5.46 5.52
C LEU A 47 -6.63 5.37 4.07
N ALA A 48 -6.42 4.15 3.55
CA ALA A 48 -6.02 3.92 2.16
C ALA A 48 -7.03 4.53 1.17
N GLU A 49 -8.33 4.30 1.42
CA GLU A 49 -9.41 4.89 0.63
C GLU A 49 -9.40 6.42 0.72
N ALA A 50 -9.20 7.00 1.91
CA ALA A 50 -9.18 8.45 2.09
C ALA A 50 -8.01 9.10 1.33
N LEU A 51 -6.83 8.47 1.38
CA LEU A 51 -5.64 8.86 0.62
C LEU A 51 -5.89 8.78 -0.89
N ALA A 52 -6.49 7.69 -1.36
CA ALA A 52 -6.82 7.52 -2.77
C ALA A 52 -7.80 8.59 -3.26
N LEU A 53 -8.84 8.90 -2.47
CA LEU A 53 -9.78 9.95 -2.83
C LEU A 53 -9.10 11.32 -2.92
N GLU A 54 -8.28 11.69 -1.94
CA GLU A 54 -7.57 12.97 -1.95
C GLU A 54 -6.54 13.05 -3.10
N ALA A 55 -5.87 11.95 -3.44
CA ALA A 55 -4.98 11.89 -4.60
C ALA A 55 -5.73 12.07 -5.92
N ARG A 56 -6.88 11.40 -6.11
CA ARG A 56 -7.74 11.61 -7.28
C ARG A 56 -8.25 13.04 -7.38
N ARG A 57 -8.56 13.69 -6.25
CA ARG A 57 -8.98 15.11 -6.21
C ARG A 57 -7.91 16.08 -6.73
N VAL A 58 -6.63 15.72 -6.70
CA VAL A 58 -5.54 16.52 -7.27
C VAL A 58 -5.07 16.04 -8.65
N GLY A 59 -5.80 15.10 -9.26
CA GLY A 59 -5.55 14.60 -10.61
C GLY A 59 -4.50 13.49 -10.70
N SER A 60 -4.15 12.86 -9.59
CA SER A 60 -3.30 11.67 -9.55
C SER A 60 -4.11 10.41 -9.86
N ASP A 61 -3.52 9.49 -10.62
CA ASP A 61 -4.01 8.12 -10.75
C ASP A 61 -3.62 7.30 -9.52
N THR A 62 -4.43 6.30 -9.17
CA THR A 62 -4.26 5.56 -7.90
C THR A 62 -4.36 4.06 -8.10
N HIS A 63 -3.46 3.31 -7.48
CA HIS A 63 -3.50 1.85 -7.40
C HIS A 63 -3.45 1.39 -5.95
N LEU A 64 -4.35 0.49 -5.54
CA LEU A 64 -4.40 -0.06 -4.20
C LEU A 64 -4.09 -1.56 -4.25
N THR A 65 -3.10 -1.99 -3.49
CA THR A 65 -2.80 -3.41 -3.25
C THR A 65 -3.32 -3.79 -1.86
N LEU A 66 -4.22 -4.77 -1.80
CA LEU A 66 -4.71 -5.34 -0.56
C LEU A 66 -3.95 -6.62 -0.22
N MET A 67 -3.47 -6.72 1.01
CA MET A 67 -2.99 -7.96 1.61
C MET A 67 -3.80 -8.29 2.84
N THR A 68 -4.25 -9.54 2.97
CA THR A 68 -4.96 -10.03 4.15
C THR A 68 -4.04 -10.89 5.00
N ASP A 69 -4.29 -10.90 6.31
CA ASP A 69 -3.53 -11.71 7.26
C ASP A 69 -3.48 -13.17 6.82
N ASP A 70 -4.63 -13.78 6.52
CA ASP A 70 -4.68 -15.21 6.20
C ASP A 70 -3.92 -15.55 4.92
N LEU A 71 -3.99 -14.71 3.89
CA LEU A 71 -3.20 -14.93 2.68
C LEU A 71 -1.70 -14.78 2.97
N TRP A 72 -1.30 -13.72 3.69
CA TRP A 72 0.10 -13.45 3.99
C TRP A 72 0.73 -14.53 4.86
N PHE A 73 0.11 -14.85 6.00
CA PHE A 73 0.63 -15.85 6.94
C PHE A 73 0.68 -17.24 6.32
N THR A 74 -0.38 -17.66 5.62
CA THR A 74 -0.40 -18.97 4.96
C THR A 74 0.66 -19.04 3.88
N SER A 75 0.85 -17.96 3.10
CA SER A 75 1.93 -17.89 2.10
C SER A 75 3.31 -18.02 2.74
N MET A 76 3.55 -17.32 3.86
CA MET A 76 4.82 -17.39 4.58
C MET A 76 5.10 -18.79 5.15
N GLN A 77 4.07 -19.52 5.55
CA GLN A 77 4.18 -20.87 6.10
C GLN A 77 4.37 -21.92 5.00
N GLU A 78 3.53 -21.90 3.97
CA GLU A 78 3.42 -23.00 3.00
C GLU A 78 4.33 -22.85 1.78
N LEU A 79 4.59 -21.61 1.31
CA LEU A 79 5.32 -21.42 0.05
C LEU A 79 6.83 -21.59 0.23
N SER A 80 7.48 -22.13 -0.80
CA SER A 80 8.93 -22.31 -0.78
C SER A 80 9.68 -20.96 -0.70
N THR A 81 10.88 -20.97 -0.11
CA THR A 81 11.79 -19.81 -0.13
C THR A 81 12.14 -19.37 -1.56
N LYS A 82 12.19 -20.30 -2.52
CA LYS A 82 12.35 -19.98 -3.94
C LYS A 82 11.21 -19.11 -4.46
N TRP A 83 9.96 -19.44 -4.12
CA TRP A 83 8.81 -18.63 -4.51
C TRP A 83 8.83 -17.27 -3.81
N LEU A 84 9.04 -17.24 -2.50
CA LEU A 84 9.03 -16.01 -1.70
C LEU A 84 10.14 -15.02 -2.11
N SER A 85 11.28 -15.54 -2.58
CA SER A 85 12.39 -14.72 -3.09
C SER A 85 12.22 -14.28 -4.55
N THR A 86 11.18 -14.74 -5.24
CA THR A 86 10.92 -14.35 -6.63
C THR A 86 10.13 -13.04 -6.66
N ALA A 87 10.57 -12.10 -7.48
CA ALA A 87 9.85 -10.84 -7.68
C ALA A 87 8.50 -11.10 -8.35
N SER A 88 7.44 -10.47 -7.84
CA SER A 88 6.16 -10.46 -8.55
C SER A 88 6.28 -9.64 -9.84
N PRO A 89 5.95 -10.20 -11.02
CA PRO A 89 5.97 -9.45 -12.28
C PRO A 89 4.99 -8.27 -12.29
N ALA A 90 3.83 -8.44 -11.63
CA ALA A 90 2.82 -7.40 -11.52
C ALA A 90 3.30 -6.23 -10.66
N GLU A 91 3.81 -6.52 -9.45
CA GLU A 91 4.36 -5.50 -8.55
C GLU A 91 5.55 -4.78 -9.19
N HIS A 92 6.40 -5.53 -9.90
CA HIS A 92 7.53 -4.94 -10.61
C HIS A 92 7.08 -4.02 -11.76
N ALA A 93 5.98 -4.36 -12.46
CA ALA A 93 5.40 -3.46 -13.47
C ALA A 93 4.79 -2.20 -12.84
N ILE A 94 4.10 -2.34 -11.70
CA ILE A 94 3.56 -1.22 -10.93
C ILE A 94 4.69 -0.30 -10.43
N ALA A 95 5.76 -0.86 -9.88
CA ALA A 95 6.94 -0.10 -9.42
C ALA A 95 7.63 0.69 -10.54
N ARG A 96 7.48 0.28 -11.81
CA ARG A 96 7.94 1.07 -12.96
C ARG A 96 7.00 2.22 -13.32
N ALA A 97 5.71 2.12 -13.01
CA ALA A 97 4.74 3.17 -13.31
C ALA A 97 4.65 4.21 -12.18
N GLU A 98 4.77 3.78 -10.92
CA GLU A 98 4.52 4.60 -9.75
C GLU A 98 5.43 5.82 -9.63
N THR A 99 4.87 6.96 -9.24
CA THR A 99 5.64 8.19 -8.94
C THR A 99 5.66 8.49 -7.44
N ALA A 100 4.72 7.93 -6.67
CA ALA A 100 4.69 7.96 -5.22
C ALA A 100 4.10 6.66 -4.68
N HIS A 101 4.52 6.28 -3.47
CA HIS A 101 4.09 5.05 -2.81
C HIS A 101 3.92 5.26 -1.31
N ILE A 102 2.88 4.67 -0.72
CA ILE A 102 2.74 4.55 0.73
C ILE A 102 2.47 3.10 1.15
N TYR A 103 3.19 2.63 2.18
CA TYR A 103 2.96 1.32 2.78
C TYR A 103 2.14 1.51 4.06
N LEU A 104 0.89 1.07 4.05
CA LEU A 104 0.01 1.01 5.23
C LEU A 104 -0.16 -0.43 5.69
N GLY A 105 0.95 -1.17 5.70
CA GLY A 105 0.94 -2.58 6.04
C GLY A 105 1.22 -2.87 7.50
N GLY A 106 0.84 -4.07 7.89
CA GLY A 106 0.88 -4.56 9.25
C GLY A 106 -0.32 -5.49 9.46
N PRO A 107 -0.10 -6.79 9.67
CA PRO A 107 -1.20 -7.69 9.98
C PRO A 107 -1.93 -7.23 11.25
N ALA A 108 -3.21 -7.56 11.35
CA ALA A 108 -4.02 -7.22 12.51
C ALA A 108 -3.46 -7.87 13.79
N ASP A 109 -2.88 -9.07 13.67
CA ASP A 109 -2.20 -9.75 14.76
C ASP A 109 -0.72 -10.07 14.42
N ALA A 110 0.17 -9.17 14.81
CA ALA A 110 1.61 -9.34 14.63
C ALA A 110 2.20 -10.52 15.44
N ARG A 111 1.51 -11.05 16.45
CA ARG A 111 2.04 -12.15 17.28
C ARG A 111 2.22 -13.44 16.48
N ARG A 112 1.39 -13.64 15.44
CA ARG A 112 1.48 -14.76 14.48
C ARG A 112 2.82 -14.80 13.73
N MET A 113 3.57 -13.70 13.69
CA MET A 113 4.90 -13.67 13.07
C MET A 113 5.92 -14.56 13.78
N ARG A 114 5.72 -14.85 15.08
CA ARG A 114 6.63 -15.69 15.88
C ARG A 114 6.76 -17.12 15.33
N ASP A 115 5.73 -17.58 14.64
CA ASP A 115 5.65 -18.96 14.13
C ASP A 115 6.27 -19.09 12.72
N ILE A 116 6.76 -17.99 12.15
CA ILE A 116 7.39 -17.96 10.82
C ILE A 116 8.92 -18.14 10.98
N PRO A 117 9.53 -19.12 10.31
CA PRO A 117 10.98 -19.28 10.30
C PRO A 117 11.72 -18.07 9.69
N ALA A 118 12.93 -17.78 10.20
CA ALA A 118 13.72 -16.62 9.79
C ALA A 118 14.03 -16.61 8.27
N GLU A 119 14.33 -17.77 7.70
CA GLU A 119 14.63 -17.91 6.27
C GLU A 119 13.45 -17.55 5.36
N LYS A 120 12.21 -17.66 5.87
CA LYS A 120 11.02 -17.21 5.14
C LYS A 120 10.95 -15.69 5.08
N PHE A 121 11.30 -15.00 6.17
CA PHE A 121 11.40 -13.54 6.20
C PHE A 121 12.49 -13.04 5.26
N GLU A 122 13.67 -13.65 5.29
CA GLU A 122 14.78 -13.31 4.40
C GLU A 122 14.38 -13.48 2.93
N ALA A 123 13.79 -14.63 2.59
CA ALA A 123 13.32 -14.89 1.23
C ALA A 123 12.27 -13.86 0.79
N ASN A 124 11.25 -13.60 1.60
CA ASN A 124 10.20 -12.64 1.29
C ASN A 124 10.75 -11.21 1.16
N SER A 125 11.70 -10.80 2.01
CA SER A 125 12.38 -9.51 1.91
C SER A 125 13.13 -9.39 0.59
N LEU A 126 13.85 -10.44 0.18
CA LEU A 126 14.58 -10.46 -1.09
C LEU A 126 13.64 -10.36 -2.31
N GLY A 127 12.50 -11.05 -2.28
CA GLY A 127 11.46 -10.92 -3.31
C GLY A 127 10.91 -9.49 -3.39
N GLY A 128 10.61 -8.91 -2.23
CA GLY A 128 10.19 -7.51 -2.07
C GLY A 128 11.21 -6.52 -2.64
N ASP A 129 12.49 -6.68 -2.31
CA ASP A 129 13.55 -5.80 -2.81
C ASP A 129 13.67 -5.86 -4.33
N ARG A 130 13.54 -7.06 -4.92
CA ARG A 130 13.63 -7.25 -6.38
C ARG A 130 12.42 -6.67 -7.12
N GLN A 131 11.21 -6.80 -6.57
CA GLN A 131 10.02 -6.21 -7.23
C GLN A 131 10.00 -4.68 -7.11
N HIS A 132 10.50 -4.09 -6.02
CA HIS A 132 10.53 -2.64 -5.81
C HIS A 132 11.82 -1.96 -6.31
N GLU A 133 12.73 -2.72 -6.90
CA GLU A 133 13.97 -2.23 -7.49
C GLU A 133 13.79 -1.04 -8.45
N PRO A 134 12.79 -1.04 -9.37
CA PRO A 134 12.59 0.08 -10.28
C PRO A 134 12.30 1.41 -9.59
N ARG A 135 11.62 1.38 -8.43
CA ARG A 135 11.38 2.57 -7.61
C ARG A 135 12.65 3.05 -6.95
N ARG A 136 13.47 2.15 -6.39
CA ARG A 136 14.70 2.48 -5.65
C ARG A 136 15.73 3.20 -6.54
N ARG A 137 15.71 2.98 -7.86
CA ARG A 137 16.55 3.70 -8.82
C ARG A 137 16.16 5.16 -9.04
N ARG A 138 14.93 5.56 -8.68
CA ARG A 138 14.46 6.94 -8.84
C ARG A 138 15.00 7.79 -7.69
N ARG A 139 15.61 8.92 -8.02
CA ARG A 139 15.88 9.94 -7.01
C ARG A 139 14.53 10.44 -6.49
N VAL A 140 14.42 10.60 -5.17
CA VAL A 140 13.30 11.31 -4.54
C VAL A 140 13.23 12.69 -5.21
N ARG A 141 12.02 13.17 -5.54
CA ARG A 141 11.86 14.56 -6.01
C ARG A 141 12.41 15.48 -4.91
N ASP A 142 13.44 16.27 -5.21
CA ASP A 142 13.90 17.38 -4.37
C ASP A 142 12.83 18.49 -4.25
#